data_AF-A0A5Q0QG91-F1
#
_entry.id   AF-A0A5Q0QG91-F1
#
_cell.length_a   1.000
_cell.length_b   1.000
_cell.length_c   1.000
_cell.angle_alpha   90.00
_cell.angle_beta   90.00
_cell.angle_gamma   90.00
#
_symmetry.space_group_name_H-M   'P 1'
#
loop_
_entity.id
_entity.type
_entity.pdbx_description
1 polymer ?
#
loop_
_entity_poly.entity_id
_entity_poly.type
_entity_poly.pdbx_seq_one_letter_code
_entity_poly.pdbx_strand_id
1 'polypeptide(L)'
;MVYLTIMELDVIEKLKIIKSVQKKNSSKFEETVYFECCTSEEVLYRLEELQTIFEANPSFEKLHGLENHLSLSYRHLETQDEVKFYASD
;
A
#
# COMPACT_ATOMS: atom_id res chain seq x y z
N MET A 1 46.07 -11.48 -13.35
CA MET A 1 45.45 -10.82 -12.18
C MET A 1 43.98 -10.66 -12.49
N VAL A 2 43.13 -11.33 -11.72
CA VAL A 2 41.67 -11.35 -11.92
C VAL A 2 41.10 -10.26 -11.02
N TYR A 3 40.46 -9.25 -11.59
CA TYR A 3 39.59 -8.35 -10.85
C TYR A 3 38.14 -8.75 -11.15
N LEU A 4 37.63 -9.64 -10.31
CA LEU A 4 36.20 -9.89 -10.15
C LEU A 4 35.66 -8.74 -9.29
N THR A 5 35.08 -7.72 -9.92
CA THR A 5 34.26 -6.74 -9.21
C THR A 5 32.84 -7.30 -9.16
N ILE A 6 32.57 -8.10 -8.14
CA ILE A 6 31.24 -8.63 -7.83
C ILE A 6 30.63 -7.76 -6.72
N MET A 7 29.40 -7.30 -6.98
CA MET A 7 28.35 -6.89 -6.04
C MET A 7 28.57 -5.64 -5.18
N GLU A 8 28.01 -4.52 -5.65
CA GLU A 8 27.25 -3.60 -4.80
C GLU A 8 25.92 -3.32 -5.51
N LEU A 9 25.06 -4.34 -5.53
CA LEU A 9 23.61 -4.13 -5.58
C LEU A 9 23.23 -3.70 -4.17
N ASP A 10 23.44 -2.42 -3.85
CA ASP A 10 22.75 -1.75 -2.74
C ASP A 10 21.26 -1.71 -3.09
N VAL A 11 20.61 -2.88 -3.04
CA VAL A 11 19.16 -2.92 -2.87
C VAL A 11 18.96 -2.52 -1.42
N ILE A 12 18.91 -1.21 -1.17
CA ILE A 12 18.25 -0.71 0.04
C ILE A 12 16.84 -1.32 -0.04
N GLU A 13 16.56 -2.32 0.79
CA GLU A 13 15.21 -2.90 0.90
C GLU A 13 14.29 -1.78 1.38
N LYS A 14 13.64 -1.12 0.43
CA LYS A 14 12.67 -0.08 0.71
C LYS A 14 11.36 -0.75 1.11
N LEU A 15 10.78 -0.26 2.20
CA LEU A 15 9.42 -0.62 2.58
C LEU A 15 8.46 -0.15 1.50
N LYS A 16 7.52 -0.98 1.09
CA LYS A 16 6.55 -0.65 0.03
C LYS A 16 5.16 -0.56 0.62
N ILE A 17 4.43 0.49 0.27
CA ILE A 17 2.98 0.50 0.45
C ILE A 17 2.38 -0.11 -0.81
N ILE A 18 1.76 -1.27 -0.65
CA ILE A 18 1.05 -1.95 -1.73
C ILE A 18 -0.40 -1.51 -1.72
N LYS A 19 -0.91 -1.10 -2.89
CA LYS A 19 -2.32 -0.93 -3.16
C LYS A 19 -2.84 -2.22 -3.79
N SER A 20 -3.75 -2.89 -3.10
CA SER A 20 -4.45 -4.07 -3.58
C SER A 20 -5.90 -3.72 -3.88
N VAL A 21 -6.34 -3.90 -5.13
CA VAL A 21 -7.71 -3.65 -5.55
C VAL A 21 -8.38 -4.97 -5.87
N GLN A 22 -9.50 -5.23 -5.20
CA GLN A 22 -10.37 -6.36 -5.49
C GLN A 22 -11.66 -5.86 -6.13
N LYS A 23 -11.89 -6.26 -7.38
CA LYS A 23 -13.17 -5.96 -8.04
C LYS A 23 -14.28 -6.84 -7.48
N LYS A 24 -15.50 -6.32 -7.33
CA LYS A 24 -16.66 -7.04 -6.78
C LYS A 24 -16.85 -8.46 -7.35
N ASN A 25 -16.69 -8.59 -8.67
CA ASN A 25 -16.93 -9.84 -9.41
C ASN A 25 -15.64 -10.60 -9.74
N SER A 26 -14.53 -10.26 -9.09
CA SER A 26 -13.21 -10.85 -9.34
C SER A 26 -12.66 -11.48 -8.08
N SER A 27 -12.29 -12.75 -8.18
CA SER A 27 -11.48 -13.42 -7.16
C SER A 27 -9.99 -13.03 -7.25
N LYS A 28 -9.61 -12.25 -8.26
CA LYS A 28 -8.24 -11.75 -8.43
C LYS A 28 -8.07 -10.37 -7.80
N PHE A 29 -6.96 -10.21 -7.10
CA PHE A 29 -6.44 -8.95 -6.59
C PHE A 29 -5.49 -8.36 -7.64
N GLU A 30 -5.62 -7.06 -7.87
CA GLU A 30 -4.63 -6.29 -8.63
C GLU A 30 -3.78 -5.53 -7.63
N GLU A 31 -2.51 -5.93 -7.53
CA GLU A 31 -1.55 -5.37 -6.58
C GLU A 31 -0.54 -4.51 -7.31
N THR A 32 -0.35 -3.30 -6.80
CA THR A 32 0.62 -2.34 -7.33
C THR A 32 1.37 -1.67 -6.19
N VAL A 33 2.67 -1.46 -6.38
CA VAL A 33 3.45 -0.62 -5.46
C VAL A 33 2.94 0.82 -5.61
N TYR A 34 2.39 1.35 -4.53
CA TYR A 34 1.81 2.69 -4.49
C TYR A 34 2.83 3.72 -3.99
N PHE A 35 3.59 3.37 -2.95
CA PHE A 35 4.75 4.14 -2.48
C PHE A 35 5.92 3.22 -2.14
N GLU A 36 7.13 3.75 -2.29
CA GLU A 36 8.34 3.20 -1.68
C GLU A 36 8.79 4.16 -0.57
N CYS A 37 9.07 3.63 0.60
CA CYS A 37 9.43 4.35 1.81
C CYS A 37 10.79 3.87 2.31
N CYS A 38 11.60 4.80 2.82
CA CYS A 38 12.91 4.48 3.38
C CYS A 38 12.84 4.09 4.86
N THR A 39 11.77 4.48 5.55
CA THR A 39 11.60 4.23 7.00
C THR A 39 10.16 3.85 7.33
N SER A 40 9.97 3.15 8.46
CA SER A 40 8.64 2.80 8.96
C SER A 40 7.82 4.03 9.36
N GLU A 41 8.47 5.12 9.77
CA GLU A 41 7.81 6.40 10.05
C GLU A 41 7.21 7.00 8.78
N GLU A 42 7.93 6.93 7.66
CA GLU A 42 7.42 7.37 6.36
C GLU A 42 6.23 6.52 5.91
N VAL A 43 6.28 5.20 6.14
CA VAL A 43 5.14 4.31 5.87
C VAL A 43 3.89 4.76 6.64
N LEU A 44 4.02 5.01 7.94
CA LEU A 44 2.90 5.46 8.78
C LEU A 44 2.34 6.79 8.29
N TYR A 45 3.21 7.78 8.06
CA TYR A 45 2.82 9.09 7.55
C TYR A 45 2.02 8.98 6.23
N ARG A 46 2.49 8.14 5.30
CA ARG A 46 1.80 7.93 4.01
C ARG A 46 0.47 7.21 4.16
N LEU A 47 0.35 6.26 5.08
CA LEU A 47 -0.92 5.62 5.34
C LEU A 47 -1.90 6.60 6.03
N GLU A 48 -1.45 7.47 6.93
CA GLU A 48 -2.30 8.51 7.53
C GLU A 48 -2.80 9.53 6.50
N GLU A 49 -1.94 9.92 5.56
CA GLU A 49 -2.28 10.77 4.43
C GLU A 49 -3.37 10.11 3.55
N LEU A 50 -3.18 8.83 3.21
CA LEU A 50 -4.16 8.05 2.45
C LEU A 50 -5.49 7.94 3.20
N GLN A 51 -5.45 7.71 4.51
CA GLN A 51 -6.65 7.61 5.31
C GLN A 51 -7.46 8.91 5.27
N THR A 52 -6.79 10.04 5.43
CA THR A 52 -7.42 11.36 5.36
C THR A 52 -8.05 11.62 3.99
N ILE A 53 -7.37 11.25 2.90
CA ILE A 53 -7.88 11.43 1.53
C ILE A 53 -9.13 10.57 1.28
N PHE A 54 -9.12 9.31 1.70
CA PHE A 54 -10.26 8.41 1.49
C PHE A 54 -11.45 8.74 2.39
N GLU A 55 -11.21 9.14 3.64
CA GLU A 55 -12.28 9.57 4.55
C GLU A 55 -12.94 10.90 4.10
N ALA A 56 -12.19 11.77 3.43
CA ALA A 56 -12.75 12.97 2.82
C ALA A 56 -13.56 12.70 1.55
N ASN A 57 -13.48 11.49 0.97
CA ASN A 57 -14.14 11.14 -0.27
C ASN A 57 -15.45 10.38 -0.02
N PRO A 58 -16.62 10.97 -0.33
CA PRO A 58 -17.92 10.34 -0.07
C PRO A 58 -18.20 9.10 -0.94
N SER A 59 -17.41 8.85 -1.98
CA SER A 59 -17.53 7.65 -2.82
C SER A 59 -16.99 6.38 -2.15
N PHE A 60 -16.28 6.52 -1.03
CA PHE A 60 -15.66 5.39 -0.32
C PHE A 60 -16.20 5.24 1.10
N GLU A 61 -16.46 4.01 1.49
CA GLU A 61 -16.78 3.59 2.85
C GLU A 61 -15.54 2.97 3.49
N LYS A 62 -15.19 3.40 4.70
CA LYS A 62 -14.10 2.80 5.48
C LYS A 62 -14.52 1.43 6.01
N LEU A 63 -13.77 0.39 5.64
CA LEU A 63 -13.93 -0.95 6.21
C LEU A 63 -13.06 -1.12 7.45
N HIS A 64 -11.79 -0.72 7.37
CA HIS A 64 -10.89 -0.61 8.51
C HIS A 64 -9.78 0.43 8.25
N GLY A 65 -9.22 0.98 9.33
CA GLY A 65 -8.12 1.94 9.28
C GLY A 65 -6.90 1.47 10.07
N LEU A 66 -5.90 2.36 10.17
CA LEU A 66 -4.60 2.07 10.77
C LEU A 66 -4.65 1.60 12.23
N GLU A 67 -5.65 2.05 13.00
CA GLU A 67 -5.77 1.73 14.42
C GLU A 67 -5.98 0.25 14.69
N ASN A 68 -6.55 -0.49 13.74
CA ASN A 68 -6.91 -1.91 13.92
C ASN A 68 -5.89 -2.86 13.32
N HIS A 69 -5.31 -2.47 12.18
CA HIS A 69 -4.34 -3.24 11.40
C HIS A 69 -3.41 -2.21 10.77
N LEU A 70 -2.10 -2.48 10.61
CA LEU A 70 -1.16 -1.61 9.87
C LEU A 70 -1.45 -1.59 8.36
N SER A 71 -2.72 -1.34 8.02
CA SER A 71 -3.32 -1.39 6.70
C SER A 71 -4.60 -0.57 6.71
N LEU A 72 -5.00 -0.10 5.54
CA LEU A 72 -6.26 0.56 5.31
C LEU A 72 -7.11 -0.30 4.38
N SER A 73 -8.42 -0.27 4.56
CA SER A 73 -9.35 -0.88 3.60
C SER A 73 -10.58 -0.03 3.44
N TYR A 74 -10.96 0.17 2.18
CA TYR A 74 -12.10 0.95 1.76
C TYR A 74 -12.92 0.18 0.75
N ARG A 75 -14.22 0.46 0.71
CA ARG A 75 -15.11 -0.02 -0.33
C ARG A 75 -15.61 1.16 -1.14
N HIS A 76 -15.47 1.11 -2.45
CA HIS A 76 -16.12 2.07 -3.33
C HIS A 76 -17.63 1.78 -3.34
N LEU A 77 -18.47 2.76 -3.03
CA LEU A 77 -19.91 2.55 -2.85
C LEU A 77 -20.61 2.18 -4.17
N GLU A 78 -20.24 2.79 -5.29
CA GLU A 78 -20.87 2.51 -6.58
C GLU A 78 -20.43 1.18 -7.20
N THR A 79 -19.13 0.95 -7.34
CA THR A 79 -18.59 -0.26 -7.98
C THR A 79 -18.56 -1.47 -7.05
N GLN A 80 -18.63 -1.24 -5.74
CA GLN A 80 -18.42 -2.24 -4.68
C GLN A 80 -17.01 -2.87 -4.73
N ASP A 81 -16.05 -2.18 -5.34
CA ASP A 81 -14.66 -2.61 -5.35
C ASP A 81 -14.02 -2.32 -3.99
N GLU A 82 -13.21 -3.25 -3.49
CA GLU A 82 -12.45 -3.08 -2.26
C GLU A 82 -11.03 -2.63 -2.59
N VAL A 83 -10.56 -1.58 -1.93
CA VAL A 83 -9.20 -1.06 -2.06
C VAL A 83 -8.52 -1.19 -0.72
N LYS A 84 -7.39 -1.90 -0.70
CA LYS A 84 -6.57 -2.14 0.49
C LYS A 84 -5.19 -1.52 0.31
N PHE A 85 -4.67 -0.91 1.36
CA PHE A 85 -3.30 -0.42 1.43
C PHE A 85 -2.59 -1.07 2.61
N TYR A 86 -1.42 -1.65 2.40
CA TYR A 86 -0.64 -2.25 3.48
C TYR A 86 0.86 -2.12 3.19
N ALA A 87 1.66 -2.14 4.25
CA ALA A 87 3.11 -2.15 4.14
C ALA A 87 3.63 -3.58 3.89
N SER A 88 4.63 -3.69 3.02
CA SER A 88 5.42 -4.90 2.77
C SER A 88 6.90 -4.53 2.87
N ASP A 89 7.69 -5.40 3.47
CA ASP A 89 9.15 -5.43 3.31
C ASP A 89 9.55 -5.91 1.90
#